data_AF-A0AAN1EW71-F1
#
_entry.id   AF-A0AAN1EW71-F1
#
_cell.length_a   1.000
_cell.length_b   1.000
_cell.length_c   1.000
_cell.angle_alpha   90.00
_cell.angle_beta   90.00
_cell.angle_gamma   90.00
#
_symmetry.space_group_name_H-M   'P 1'
#
loop_
_entity.id
_entity.type
_entity.pdbx_description
1 polymer ?
#
loop_
_entity_poly.entity_id
_entity_poly.type
_entity_poly.pdbx_seq_one_letter_code
_entity_poly.pdbx_strand_id
1 'polypeptide(L)' 'MGQPIKLRIFIEKSLKNPSTIKTELSRGGIEYRLPNRQGVRYNADGSFSGYLDPKRGNNS' A
#
# COMPACT_ATOMS: atom_id res chain seq x y z
N MET A 1 -8.29 17.09 9.84
CA MET A 1 -8.50 16.61 8.45
C MET A 1 -8.92 15.14 8.52
N GLY A 2 -10.06 14.77 7.93
CA GLY A 2 -10.52 13.39 7.91
C GLY A 2 -9.64 12.52 7.01
N GLN A 3 -9.48 11.24 7.36
CA GLN A 3 -8.76 10.30 6.49
C GLN A 3 -9.46 10.18 5.13
N PRO A 4 -8.73 10.17 4.00
CA PRO A 4 -9.35 10.03 2.69
C PRO A 4 -10.10 8.69 2.59
N ILE A 5 -11.33 8.71 2.08
CA ILE A 5 -12.25 7.54 2.00
C ILE A 5 -11.56 6.29 1.40
N LYS A 6 -10.67 6.49 0.41
CA LYS A 6 -9.91 5.42 -0.22
C LYS A 6 -8.95 4.68 0.74
N LEU A 7 -8.41 5.35 1.76
CA LEU A 7 -7.47 4.75 2.72
C LEU A 7 -8.21 3.85 3.70
N ARG A 8 -9.39 4.27 4.17
CA ARG A 8 -10.26 3.46 5.01
C ARG A 8 -10.63 2.14 4.31
N ILE A 9 -11.06 2.23 3.05
CA ILE A 9 -11.40 1.05 2.24
C ILE A 9 -10.18 0.14 2.07
N PHE A 10 -8.99 0.71 1.88
CA PHE A 10 -7.76 -0.07 1.76
C PHE A 10 -7.41 -0.82 3.05
N ILE A 11 -7.51 -0.17 4.21
CA ILE A 11 -7.24 -0.78 5.51
C ILE A 11 -8.22 -1.94 5.76
N GLU A 12 -9.51 -1.72 5.54
CA GLU A 12 -10.52 -2.77 5.68
C GLU A 12 -10.26 -3.97 4.76
N LYS A 13 -9.87 -3.71 3.51
CA LYS A 13 -9.46 -4.78 2.59
C LYS A 13 -8.22 -5.51 3.08
N SER A 14 -7.23 -4.79 3.60
CA SER A 14 -5.97 -5.39 4.09
C SER A 14 -6.21 -6.29 5.29
N LEU A 15 -7.03 -5.85 6.24
CA LEU A 15 -7.42 -6.65 7.43
C LEU A 15 -8.18 -7.93 7.06
N LYS A 16 -8.94 -7.91 5.96
CA LYS A 16 -9.65 -9.09 5.43
C LYS A 16 -8.77 -10.02 4.60
N ASN A 17 -7.57 -9.59 4.22
CA ASN A 17 -6.67 -10.34 3.36
C ASN A 17 -5.33 -10.58 4.07
N PRO A 18 -5.14 -11.72 4.76
CA PRO A 18 -3.89 -12.02 5.47
C PRO A 18 -2.68 -12.12 4.53
N SER A 19 -2.91 -12.30 3.23
CA SER A 19 -1.88 -12.26 2.18
C SER A 19 -1.43 -10.85 1.79
N THR A 20 -1.82 -9.80 2.53
CA THR A 20 -1.31 -8.45 2.33
C THR A 20 0.19 -8.43 2.62
N ILE A 21 0.99 -8.03 1.65
CA ILE A 21 2.45 -8.00 1.77
C ILE A 21 2.87 -6.62 2.29
N LYS A 22 3.67 -6.62 3.36
CA LYS A 22 4.44 -5.45 3.81
C LYS A 22 5.83 -5.53 3.19
N THR A 23 6.27 -4.44 2.54
CA THR A 23 7.63 -4.32 2.02
C THR A 23 8.29 -3.07 2.58
N GLU A 24 9.46 -3.25 3.17
CA GLU A 24 10.31 -2.14 3.62
C GLU A 24 11.20 -1.69 2.46
N LEU A 25 11.18 -0.40 2.16
CA LEU A 25 11.91 0.18 1.05
C LEU A 25 13.31 0.60 1.50
N SER A 26 14.28 0.55 0.58
CA SER A 26 15.69 0.90 0.85
C SER A 26 15.90 2.30 1.42
N ARG A 27 14.95 3.22 1.22
CA ARG A 27 14.97 4.59 1.77
C ARG A 27 14.15 4.74 3.06
N GLY A 28 13.79 3.63 3.73
CA GLY A 28 13.07 3.61 5.01
C GLY A 28 11.55 3.69 4.92
N GLY A 29 10.98 3.88 3.73
CA GLY A 29 9.52 3.86 3.54
C GLY A 29 8.92 2.45 3.61
N ILE A 30 7.59 2.36 3.65
CA ILE A 30 6.86 1.08 3.69
C ILE A 30 5.81 1.05 2.57
N GLU A 31 5.70 -0.08 1.87
CA GLU A 31 4.55 -0.39 1.02
C GLU A 31 3.70 -1.49 1.65
N TYR A 32 2.38 -1.32 1.59
CA TYR A 32 1.43 -2.40 1.82
C TYR A 32 0.75 -2.74 0.50
N ARG A 33 0.76 -4.01 0.10
CA ARG A 33 0.14 -4.48 -1.14
C ARG A 33 -0.85 -5.61 -0.91
N LEU A 34 -2.06 -5.41 -1.41
CA LEU A 34 -3.09 -6.44 -1.48
C LEU A 34 -2.70 -7.51 -2.52
N PRO A 35 -3.35 -8.69 -2.49
CA PRO A 35 -3.10 -9.76 -3.48
C PRO A 35 -3.32 -9.32 -4.93
N ASN A 36 -4.25 -8.39 -5.17
CA ASN A 36 -4.50 -7.79 -6.48
C ASN A 36 -3.44 -6.75 -6.90
N ARG A 37 -2.34 -6.63 -6.15
CA ARG A 37 -1.19 -5.73 -6.33
C ARG A 37 -1.46 -4.24 -6.13
N GLN A 38 -2.70 -3.84 -5.84
CA GLN A 38 -3.00 -2.49 -5.38
C GLN A 38 -2.40 -2.27 -3.99
N GLY A 39 -2.03 -1.04 -3.69
CA GLY A 39 -1.33 -0.76 -2.45
C GLY A 39 -1.41 0.69 -1.98
N VAL A 40 -0.72 0.94 -0.88
CA VAL A 40 -0.40 2.27 -0.36
C VAL A 40 1.08 2.32 -0.01
N ARG A 41 1.67 3.51 -0.12
CA ARG A 41 3.05 3.78 0.29
C ARG A 41 3.06 4.82 1.41
N TYR A 42 3.95 4.58 2.36
CA TYR A 42 4.33 5.51 3.42
C TYR A 42 5.81 5.88 3.27
N ASN A 43 6.12 7.13 3.57
CA ASN A 43 7.49 7.63 3.67
C ASN A 43 8.17 7.10 4.95
N ALA A 44 9.47 7.34 5.10
CA ALA A 44 10.25 6.87 6.26
C ALA A 44 9.79 7.48 7.59
N ASP A 45 9.22 8.69 7.56
CA ASP A 45 8.62 9.37 8.71
C ASP A 45 7.20 8.86 9.03
N GLY A 46 6.72 7.85 8.31
CA GLY A 46 5.36 7.30 8.45
C GLY A 46 4.27 8.14 7.77
N SER A 47 4.61 9.26 7.11
CA SER A 47 3.62 10.06 6.38
C SER A 47 3.12 9.32 5.14
N PHE A 48 1.83 9.47 4.83
CA PHE A 48 1.23 8.85 3.65
C PHE A 48 1.79 9.48 2.37
N SER A 49 2.33 8.64 1.48
CA SER A 49 2.96 9.06 0.23
C SER A 49 1.99 8.95 -0.95
N GLY A 50 1.15 7.92 -0.99
CA GLY A 50 0.17 7.75 -2.07
C GLY A 50 -0.40 6.34 -2.23
N TYR A 51 -1.35 6.21 -3.16
CA TYR A 51 -1.87 4.92 -3.61
C TYR A 51 -0.96 4.33 -4.69
N LEU A 52 -0.88 3.01 -4.72
CA LEU A 52 -0.11 2.25 -5.69
C LEU A 52 -1.08 1.47 -6.59
N ASP A 53 -0.97 1.71 -7.89
CA ASP A 53 -1.68 0.90 -8.88
C ASP A 53 -1.13 -0.53 -8.93
N PRO A 54 -1.93 -1.50 -9.42
CA PRO A 54 -1.44 -2.84 -9.66
C PRO A 54 -0.21 -2.73 -10.56
N LYS A 55 0.94 -3.27 -10.13
CA LYS A 55 2.09 -3.39 -11.02
C LYS A 55 1.62 -4.14 -12.27
N ARG A 56 1.56 -3.46 -13.42
CA ARG A 56 1.54 -4.11 -14.74
C ARG A 56 2.70 -5.10 -14.70
N GLY A 57 2.41 -6.37 -14.96
CA GLY A 57 3.48 -7.36 -15.11
C GLY A 57 4.37 -6.88 -16.24
N ASN A 58 5.58 -6.44 -15.93
CA ASN A 58 6.57 -6.21 -16.96
C ASN A 58 6.97 -7.61 -17.45
N ASN A 59 6.50 -7.99 -18.62
CA ASN A 59 7.26 -8.89 -19.47
C ASN A 59 8.45 -8.06 -19.96
N SER A 60 9.62 -8.26 -19.36
CA SER A 60 10.91 -7.72 -19.82
C SER A 60 11.98 -8.75 -19.50
#